data_AF-A0A177EVI7-F1
#
_entry.id   AF-A0A177EVI7-F1
#
_cell.length_a   1.000
_cell.length_b   1.000
_cell.length_c   1.000
_cell.angle_alpha   90.00
_cell.angle_beta   90.00
_cell.angle_gamma   90.00
#
_symmetry.space_group_name_H-M   'P 1'
#
loop_
_entity.id
_entity.type
_entity.pdbx_description
1 polymer ?
#
loop_
_entity_poly.entity_id
_entity_poly.type
_entity_poly.pdbx_seq_one_letter_code
_entity_poly.pdbx_strand_id
1 'polypeptide(L)'
;MAPPFRADQVGSLLRPKSLVDARTNTNLQGARLRNGPGDQEGVAAAGDATAASSSGDVDLMEVLRTEQAKAIKDVVGEQLARHVLPITTGEYERGIFYGNFFESLSGFTVRYTPMSEFKVGFPTNRPLIKWGLPGRDAGFPTSNKVTLENSAYLDDWLYFRSLLPEDRWRDAKMTVPPPGWWHIQLKQPFDRDLYESDEALLRDLSAALRKEILTLYEHGLRVVQVDDPNLSFFCDEEWIQTCQDEGVDLDRLLELYVRSHNDAITDLPPDLHVGVHICRGNFPNGVGLASGSYERIARKLFNETAYKLFYLEFDSPRAGDFTPLKYLPADKAVVLGVVTTKSAEMEDLDELKNRVYQAADVVAEGQGNGRTREDALRDNLAVSPQCGFASDHSEGGVGMTRDLMWAKLDLVNKLSQEIWPGWDQDRR
;
A
#
# COMPACT_ATOMS: atom_id res chain seq x y z
N MET A 1 -18.58 10.59 -0.63
CA MET A 1 -18.28 10.17 -2.01
C MET A 1 -18.38 8.67 -2.05
N ALA A 2 -19.13 8.09 -2.99
CA ALA A 2 -19.16 6.64 -3.14
C ALA A 2 -17.77 6.10 -3.57
N PRO A 3 -17.40 4.86 -3.20
CA PRO A 3 -16.21 4.22 -3.72
C PRO A 3 -16.15 4.26 -5.26
N PRO A 4 -14.96 4.46 -5.87
CA PRO A 4 -14.82 4.45 -7.33
C PRO A 4 -15.11 3.06 -7.93
N PHE A 5 -14.93 1.99 -7.15
CA PHE A 5 -15.21 0.60 -7.51
C PHE A 5 -15.96 -0.11 -6.37
N ARG A 6 -16.90 -1.02 -6.69
CA ARG A 6 -17.57 -1.87 -5.68
C ARG A 6 -16.85 -3.19 -5.43
N ALA A 7 -16.26 -3.76 -6.48
CA ALA A 7 -15.19 -4.74 -6.35
C ALA A 7 -13.88 -4.02 -6.54
N ASP A 8 -13.01 -4.05 -5.53
CA ASP A 8 -11.67 -3.48 -5.57
C ASP A 8 -10.64 -4.57 -5.21
N GLN A 9 -9.37 -4.27 -5.40
CA GLN A 9 -8.24 -5.10 -4.99
C GLN A 9 -7.11 -4.21 -4.51
N VAL A 10 -6.33 -4.64 -3.52
CA VAL A 10 -5.38 -3.75 -2.85
C VAL A 10 -4.24 -3.28 -3.76
N GLY A 11 -3.62 -4.16 -4.54
CA GLY A 11 -2.45 -3.80 -5.36
C GLY A 11 -1.67 -5.02 -5.79
N SER A 12 -0.77 -5.50 -4.93
CA SER A 12 0.12 -6.63 -5.24
C SER A 12 -0.60 -7.93 -5.58
N LEU A 13 -0.06 -8.62 -6.59
CA LEU A 13 -0.53 -9.93 -7.08
C LEU A 13 0.59 -10.98 -6.97
N LEU A 14 0.26 -12.26 -7.05
CA LEU A 14 1.25 -13.34 -7.07
C LEU A 14 2.09 -13.30 -8.35
N ARG A 15 3.38 -13.00 -8.20
CA ARG A 15 4.35 -12.94 -9.29
C ARG A 15 4.45 -14.29 -10.01
N PRO A 16 4.57 -14.32 -11.34
CA PRO A 16 4.86 -15.56 -12.06
C PRO A 16 6.25 -16.08 -11.70
N LYS A 17 6.43 -17.40 -11.76
CA LYS A 17 7.69 -18.06 -11.40
C LYS A 17 8.91 -17.47 -12.13
N SER A 18 8.77 -17.13 -13.42
CA SER A 18 9.88 -16.56 -14.20
C SER A 18 10.39 -15.24 -13.63
N LEU A 19 9.49 -14.38 -13.12
CA LEU A 19 9.86 -13.12 -12.49
C LEU A 19 10.51 -13.35 -11.11
N VAL A 20 10.01 -14.31 -10.33
CA VAL A 20 10.61 -14.68 -9.03
C VAL A 20 12.02 -15.23 -9.23
N ASP A 21 12.20 -16.13 -10.20
CA ASP A 21 13.49 -16.72 -10.54
C ASP A 21 14.47 -15.64 -11.04
N ALA A 22 14.02 -14.71 -11.89
CA ALA A 22 14.84 -13.60 -12.38
C ALA A 22 15.34 -12.69 -11.23
N ARG A 23 14.47 -12.33 -10.27
CA ARG A 23 14.86 -11.53 -9.10
C ARG A 23 15.84 -12.26 -8.18
N THR A 24 15.64 -13.56 -8.00
CA THR A 24 16.51 -14.37 -7.12
C THR A 24 17.92 -14.51 -7.72
N ASN A 25 18.00 -14.75 -9.03
CA ASN A 25 19.27 -14.96 -9.73
C ASN A 25 20.13 -13.70 -9.86
N THR A 26 19.55 -12.52 -9.67
CA THR A 26 20.26 -11.24 -9.81
C THR A 26 20.82 -10.71 -8.48
N ASN A 27 20.43 -11.25 -7.31
CA ASN A 27 20.67 -10.62 -5.99
C ASN A 27 20.17 -9.16 -5.88
N LEU A 28 19.31 -8.72 -6.81
CA LEU A 28 18.81 -7.35 -6.88
C LEU A 28 17.47 -7.25 -6.15
N GLN A 29 17.52 -7.26 -4.83
CA GLN A 29 16.30 -7.09 -4.02
C GLN A 29 15.73 -5.66 -4.12
N GLY A 30 16.54 -4.67 -4.53
CA GLY A 30 16.16 -3.24 -4.56
C GLY A 30 16.55 -2.45 -5.82
N ALA A 31 16.92 -3.09 -6.94
CA ALA A 31 17.37 -2.35 -8.11
C ALA A 31 16.22 -1.69 -8.88
N ARG A 32 16.34 -0.37 -9.12
CA ARG A 32 15.52 0.40 -10.07
C ARG A 32 15.82 -0.10 -11.48
N LEU A 33 14.80 -0.63 -12.16
CA LEU A 33 14.99 -1.33 -13.42
C LEU A 33 14.51 -0.55 -14.64
N ARG A 34 13.63 0.45 -14.48
CA ARG A 34 13.27 1.36 -15.57
C ARG A 34 13.90 2.73 -15.36
N ASN A 35 14.50 3.23 -16.43
CA ASN A 35 15.06 4.58 -16.48
C ASN A 35 13.94 5.56 -16.83
N GLY A 36 13.91 6.68 -16.10
CA GLY A 36 13.10 7.87 -16.39
C GLY A 36 13.17 8.28 -17.85
N PRO A 37 12.23 9.09 -18.38
CA PRO A 37 12.55 9.96 -19.50
C PRO A 37 13.57 11.02 -19.00
N GLY A 38 14.83 10.59 -18.91
CA GLY A 38 16.00 11.44 -18.99
C GLY A 38 16.65 11.07 -20.31
N ASP A 39 16.90 12.08 -21.13
CA ASP A 39 17.55 11.96 -22.42
C ASP A 39 18.71 10.96 -22.38
N GLN A 40 18.85 10.21 -23.48
CA GLN A 40 20.03 9.39 -23.75
C GLN A 40 21.28 10.28 -23.77
N GLU A 41 21.82 10.64 -22.61
CA GLU A 41 23.17 11.17 -22.44
C GLU A 41 23.50 11.31 -20.94
N GLY A 42 24.24 10.32 -20.42
CA GLY A 42 25.22 10.50 -19.36
C GLY A 42 24.76 11.09 -18.02
N VAL A 43 24.11 10.28 -17.16
CA VAL A 43 24.21 10.47 -15.71
C VAL A 43 24.49 9.12 -15.07
N ALA A 44 25.75 8.92 -14.69
CA ALA A 44 26.15 7.82 -13.81
C ALA A 44 25.33 7.94 -12.51
N ALA A 45 24.66 6.86 -12.13
CA ALA A 45 23.97 6.75 -10.86
C ALA A 45 24.97 7.05 -9.73
N ALA A 46 24.76 8.16 -9.02
CA ALA A 46 25.45 8.44 -7.76
C ALA A 46 24.81 7.59 -6.66
N GLY A 47 25.15 6.31 -6.65
CA GLY A 47 25.19 5.50 -5.44
C GLY A 47 26.62 5.03 -5.29
N ASP A 48 27.23 5.28 -4.14
CA ASP A 48 28.53 4.69 -3.79
C ASP A 48 28.35 3.17 -3.65
N ALA A 49 28.34 2.49 -4.79
CA ALA A 49 28.76 1.13 -4.96
C ALA A 49 30.03 1.21 -5.82
N THR A 50 31.19 1.21 -5.18
CA THR A 50 32.44 0.87 -5.85
C THR A 50 32.38 -0.60 -6.27
N ALA A 51 31.67 -0.86 -7.35
CA ALA A 51 31.78 -2.06 -8.16
C ALA A 51 31.53 -1.61 -9.59
N ALA A 52 32.59 -1.59 -10.40
CA ALA A 52 32.43 -1.50 -11.85
C ALA A 52 31.45 -2.59 -12.26
N SER A 53 30.24 -2.20 -12.68
CA SER A 53 29.21 -3.13 -13.17
C SER A 53 29.85 -4.02 -14.23
N SER A 54 29.96 -5.31 -13.92
CA SER A 54 30.56 -6.26 -14.84
C SER A 54 29.60 -6.49 -16.01
N SER A 55 30.10 -6.93 -17.16
CA SER A 55 29.23 -7.26 -18.31
C SER A 55 28.14 -8.29 -17.97
N GLY A 56 28.35 -9.12 -16.95
CA GLY A 56 27.36 -10.07 -16.44
C GLY A 56 26.22 -9.41 -15.66
N ASP A 57 26.48 -8.34 -14.92
CA ASP A 57 25.43 -7.63 -14.15
C ASP A 57 24.47 -6.87 -15.08
N VAL A 58 24.98 -6.35 -16.21
CA VAL A 58 24.18 -5.68 -17.24
C VAL A 58 23.21 -6.67 -17.92
N ASP A 59 23.68 -7.89 -18.22
CA ASP A 59 22.85 -8.94 -18.82
C ASP A 59 21.74 -9.41 -17.86
N LEU A 60 22.07 -9.60 -16.57
CA LEU A 60 21.11 -9.97 -15.53
C LEU A 60 20.04 -8.89 -15.30
N MET A 61 20.42 -7.60 -15.30
CA MET A 61 19.48 -6.47 -15.24
C MET A 61 18.51 -6.46 -16.43
N GLU A 62 19.00 -6.73 -17.63
CA GLU A 62 18.19 -6.72 -18.84
C GLU A 62 17.21 -7.90 -18.88
N VAL A 63 17.64 -9.08 -18.42
CA VAL A 63 16.76 -10.24 -18.21
C VAL A 63 15.63 -9.89 -17.24
N LEU A 64 15.95 -9.26 -16.11
CA LEU A 64 14.94 -8.89 -15.12
C LEU A 64 13.96 -7.86 -15.66
N ARG A 65 14.42 -6.83 -16.39
CA ARG A 65 13.55 -5.85 -17.09
C ARG A 65 12.59 -6.53 -18.06
N THR A 66 13.11 -7.47 -18.86
CA THR A 66 12.34 -8.20 -19.86
C THR A 66 11.24 -9.03 -19.19
N GLU A 67 11.58 -9.79 -18.14
CA GLU A 67 10.62 -10.61 -17.41
C GLU A 67 9.60 -9.76 -16.65
N GLN A 68 9.99 -8.61 -16.10
CA GLN A 68 9.06 -7.65 -15.49
C GLN A 68 8.05 -7.11 -16.51
N ALA A 69 8.53 -6.60 -17.64
CA ALA A 69 7.68 -6.02 -18.68
C ALA A 69 6.67 -7.06 -19.19
N LYS A 70 7.13 -8.28 -19.45
CA LYS A 70 6.28 -9.41 -19.85
C LYS A 70 5.25 -9.74 -18.77
N ALA A 71 5.67 -9.94 -17.52
CA ALA A 71 4.77 -10.31 -16.43
C ALA A 71 3.69 -9.24 -16.17
N ILE A 72 4.04 -7.95 -16.30
CA ILE A 72 3.09 -6.84 -16.15
C ILE A 72 2.09 -6.84 -17.33
N LYS A 73 2.57 -7.03 -18.56
CA LYS A 73 1.68 -7.13 -19.72
C LYS A 73 0.69 -8.27 -19.58
N ASP A 74 1.17 -9.44 -19.14
CA ASP A 74 0.33 -10.63 -18.96
C ASP A 74 -0.71 -10.42 -17.84
N VAL A 75 -0.30 -9.88 -16.68
CA VAL A 75 -1.24 -9.67 -15.55
C VAL A 75 -2.27 -8.57 -15.83
N VAL A 76 -1.91 -7.52 -16.56
CA VAL A 76 -2.87 -6.49 -17.01
C VAL A 76 -3.88 -7.11 -17.99
N GLY A 77 -3.42 -7.94 -18.92
CA GLY A 77 -4.28 -8.69 -19.84
C GLY A 77 -5.24 -9.65 -19.11
N GLU A 78 -4.75 -10.39 -18.10
CA GLU A 78 -5.56 -11.30 -17.30
C GLU A 78 -6.66 -10.55 -16.51
N GLN A 79 -6.36 -9.39 -15.91
CA GLN A 79 -7.35 -8.57 -15.22
C GLN A 79 -8.42 -8.04 -16.17
N LEU A 80 -8.03 -7.56 -17.35
CA LEU A 80 -8.97 -7.10 -18.39
C LEU A 80 -9.90 -8.24 -18.84
N ALA A 81 -9.36 -9.42 -19.13
CA ALA A 81 -10.13 -10.58 -19.58
C ALA A 81 -11.11 -11.10 -18.52
N ARG A 82 -10.78 -10.91 -17.24
CA ARG A 82 -11.59 -11.34 -16.09
C ARG A 82 -12.51 -10.24 -15.54
N HIS A 83 -12.43 -9.03 -16.10
CA HIS A 83 -13.10 -7.84 -15.58
C HIS A 83 -12.78 -7.58 -14.09
N VAL A 84 -11.51 -7.75 -13.69
CA VAL A 84 -11.05 -7.39 -12.35
C VAL A 84 -10.72 -5.90 -12.32
N LEU A 85 -11.34 -5.17 -11.38
CA LEU A 85 -11.15 -3.74 -11.18
C LEU A 85 -10.73 -3.42 -9.74
N PRO A 86 -10.05 -2.29 -9.50
CA PRO A 86 -9.27 -1.54 -10.50
C PRO A 86 -8.16 -2.40 -11.11
N ILE A 87 -7.63 -2.02 -12.26
CA ILE A 87 -6.49 -2.70 -12.88
C ILE A 87 -5.20 -2.23 -12.19
N THR A 88 -4.29 -3.15 -11.90
CA THR A 88 -2.97 -2.85 -11.32
C THR A 88 -1.86 -3.54 -12.07
N THR A 89 -0.60 -3.16 -11.83
CA THR A 89 0.58 -3.90 -12.32
C THR A 89 0.88 -5.16 -11.50
N GLY A 90 0.12 -5.43 -10.44
CA GLY A 90 0.46 -6.41 -9.42
C GLY A 90 1.72 -6.06 -8.62
N GLU A 91 2.23 -4.82 -8.74
CA GLU A 91 3.48 -4.35 -8.14
C GLU A 91 4.73 -5.15 -8.56
N TYR A 92 4.71 -5.72 -9.77
CA TYR A 92 5.76 -6.62 -10.27
C TYR A 92 7.10 -5.91 -10.53
N GLU A 93 7.06 -4.60 -10.74
CA GLU A 93 8.20 -3.69 -10.83
C GLU A 93 8.96 -3.55 -9.50
N ARG A 94 8.28 -3.73 -8.35
CA ARG A 94 8.89 -3.56 -7.02
C ARG A 94 9.22 -4.89 -6.35
N GLY A 95 10.31 -4.89 -5.57
CA GLY A 95 10.64 -5.99 -4.66
C GLY A 95 9.81 -5.98 -3.38
N ILE A 96 9.42 -4.79 -2.94
CA ILE A 96 8.61 -4.52 -1.74
C ILE A 96 7.71 -3.31 -2.01
N PHE A 97 6.57 -3.21 -1.33
CA PHE A 97 5.52 -2.22 -1.65
C PHE A 97 6.01 -0.75 -1.68
N TYR A 98 7.01 -0.39 -0.89
CA TYR A 98 7.59 0.95 -0.84
C TYR A 98 8.79 1.18 -1.78
N GLY A 99 9.24 0.13 -2.48
CA GLY A 99 10.48 0.16 -3.26
C GLY A 99 10.47 1.29 -4.30
N ASN A 100 11.66 1.79 -4.60
CA ASN A 100 11.98 2.90 -5.52
C ASN A 100 11.62 4.30 -5.02
N PHE A 101 10.69 4.48 -4.09
CA PHE A 101 10.30 5.82 -3.64
C PHE A 101 11.40 6.49 -2.84
N PHE A 102 11.80 5.88 -1.71
CA PHE A 102 12.79 6.46 -0.81
C PHE A 102 14.17 6.58 -1.47
N GLU A 103 14.52 5.64 -2.35
CA GLU A 103 15.75 5.64 -3.12
C GLU A 103 15.79 6.76 -4.18
N SER A 104 14.63 7.29 -4.57
CA SER A 104 14.54 8.40 -5.55
C SER A 104 14.57 9.79 -4.91
N LEU A 105 14.59 9.88 -3.58
CA LEU A 105 14.59 11.15 -2.86
C LEU A 105 15.99 11.76 -2.81
N SER A 106 16.09 13.03 -3.19
CA SER A 106 17.30 13.83 -2.97
C SER A 106 17.40 14.21 -1.49
N GLY A 107 18.61 14.16 -0.93
CA GLY A 107 18.83 14.42 0.50
C GLY A 107 18.40 13.26 1.41
N PHE A 108 18.21 12.05 0.86
CA PHE A 108 17.83 10.85 1.59
C PHE A 108 18.63 9.65 1.08
N THR A 109 18.94 8.68 1.94
CA THR A 109 19.64 7.45 1.54
C THR A 109 19.02 6.24 2.22
N VAL A 110 18.96 5.13 1.50
CA VAL A 110 18.66 3.81 2.06
C VAL A 110 19.99 3.08 2.27
N ARG A 111 20.21 2.53 3.46
CA ARG A 111 21.43 1.80 3.80
C ARG A 111 21.16 0.64 4.76
N TYR A 112 22.02 -0.38 4.69
CA TYR A 112 22.00 -1.47 5.65
C TYR A 112 22.18 -0.93 7.07
N THR A 113 21.26 -1.31 7.94
CA THR A 113 21.17 -0.81 9.31
C THR A 113 21.09 -1.99 10.28
N PRO A 114 21.96 -2.07 11.30
CA PRO A 114 21.91 -3.12 12.32
C PRO A 114 20.57 -3.13 13.07
N MET A 115 20.07 -4.31 13.43
CA MET A 115 18.80 -4.44 14.19
C MET A 115 18.82 -3.69 15.53
N SER A 116 20.00 -3.40 16.09
CA SER A 116 20.15 -2.62 17.32
C SER A 116 19.67 -1.17 17.19
N GLU A 117 19.63 -0.60 15.98
CA GLU A 117 19.14 0.76 15.72
C GLU A 117 17.63 0.84 15.51
N PHE A 118 16.96 -0.30 15.37
CA PHE A 118 15.50 -0.40 15.25
C PHE A 118 14.82 -0.53 16.61
N LYS A 119 13.58 -0.06 16.71
CA LYS A 119 12.74 -0.25 17.90
C LYS A 119 12.31 -1.72 18.02
N VAL A 120 12.66 -2.37 19.13
CA VAL A 120 12.52 -3.82 19.31
C VAL A 120 11.05 -4.25 19.37
N GLY A 121 10.19 -3.50 20.07
CA GLY A 121 8.77 -3.80 20.20
C GLY A 121 7.93 -3.45 18.96
N PHE A 122 8.52 -2.81 17.95
CA PHE A 122 7.76 -2.34 16.79
C PHE A 122 7.35 -3.53 15.89
N PRO A 123 6.08 -3.60 15.41
CA PRO A 123 5.53 -4.80 14.78
C PRO A 123 6.31 -5.37 13.59
N THR A 124 6.88 -4.54 12.72
CA THR A 124 7.71 -5.00 11.58
C THR A 124 9.08 -5.54 12.01
N ASN A 125 9.60 -5.10 13.17
CA ASN A 125 10.91 -5.47 13.66
C ASN A 125 10.87 -6.75 14.53
N ARG A 126 9.78 -6.95 15.30
CA ARG A 126 9.59 -8.13 16.17
C ARG A 126 9.88 -9.48 15.48
N PRO A 127 9.26 -9.84 14.34
CA PRO A 127 9.53 -11.12 13.68
C PRO A 127 10.97 -11.23 13.18
N LEU A 128 11.55 -10.14 12.66
CA LEU A 128 12.92 -10.14 12.13
C LEU A 128 13.97 -10.37 13.23
N ILE A 129 13.77 -9.77 14.40
CA ILE A 129 14.61 -10.00 15.58
C ILE A 129 14.48 -11.46 16.05
N LYS A 130 13.25 -11.99 16.10
CA LYS A 130 12.99 -13.38 16.48
C LYS A 130 13.66 -14.37 15.53
N TRP A 131 13.74 -14.05 14.24
CA TRP A 131 14.45 -14.85 13.24
C TRP A 131 15.96 -14.66 13.25
N GLY A 132 16.49 -13.78 14.11
CA GLY A 132 17.93 -13.57 14.26
C GLY A 132 18.56 -12.81 13.10
N LEU A 133 17.80 -12.01 12.36
CA LEU A 133 18.39 -11.17 11.32
C LEU A 133 19.32 -10.11 11.95
N PRO A 134 20.56 -9.95 11.46
CA PRO A 134 21.51 -9.00 12.04
C PRO A 134 21.15 -7.53 11.78
N GLY A 135 20.36 -7.27 10.74
CA GLY A 135 19.99 -5.94 10.28
C GLY A 135 19.23 -6.01 8.96
N ARG A 136 18.78 -4.86 8.49
CA ARG A 136 18.11 -4.67 7.20
C ARG A 136 18.29 -3.24 6.71
N ASP A 137 17.95 -2.99 5.46
CA ASP A 137 17.97 -1.63 4.94
C ASP A 137 16.95 -0.73 5.63
N ALA A 138 17.33 0.53 5.86
CA ALA A 138 16.47 1.60 6.32
C ALA A 138 16.86 2.94 5.69
N GLY A 139 15.87 3.81 5.58
CA GLY A 139 16.00 5.14 5.01
C GLY A 139 16.31 6.22 6.04
N PHE A 140 17.21 7.14 5.71
CA PHE A 140 17.62 8.28 6.54
C PHE A 140 17.81 9.54 5.70
N PRO A 141 17.47 10.74 6.23
CA PRO A 141 17.90 11.98 5.60
C PRO A 141 19.42 12.14 5.69
N THR A 142 20.00 12.70 4.65
CA THR A 142 21.44 13.05 4.54
C THR A 142 21.67 14.55 4.39
N SER A 143 20.58 15.33 4.34
CA SER A 143 20.60 16.78 4.32
C SER A 143 19.42 17.34 5.12
N ASN A 144 19.41 18.65 5.35
CA ASN A 144 18.31 19.36 6.00
C ASN A 144 17.12 19.65 5.06
N LYS A 145 17.13 19.09 3.86
CA LYS A 145 16.06 19.23 2.87
C LYS A 145 15.91 17.98 2.02
N VAL A 146 14.83 17.23 2.25
CA VAL A 146 14.46 16.09 1.41
C VAL A 146 13.51 16.56 0.31
N THR A 147 13.81 16.21 -0.94
CA THR A 147 12.98 16.53 -2.10
C THR A 147 12.85 15.34 -3.04
N LEU A 148 11.78 15.33 -3.82
CA LEU A 148 11.67 14.46 -4.98
C LEU A 148 12.02 15.30 -6.22
N GLU A 149 13.15 15.02 -6.87
CA GLU A 149 13.53 15.74 -8.10
C GLU A 149 12.92 15.07 -9.33
N ASN A 150 13.07 13.76 -9.42
CA ASN A 150 12.51 12.91 -10.48
C ASN A 150 11.49 11.95 -9.87
N SER A 151 10.39 11.71 -10.59
CA SER A 151 9.37 10.77 -10.12
C SER A 151 9.93 9.37 -9.91
N ALA A 152 9.46 8.73 -8.85
CA ALA A 152 9.81 7.36 -8.48
C ALA A 152 9.08 6.33 -9.37
N TYR A 153 7.84 6.63 -9.79
CA TYR A 153 6.94 5.69 -10.42
C TYR A 153 6.42 6.12 -11.80
N LEU A 154 6.84 7.27 -12.34
CA LEU A 154 6.35 7.73 -13.64
C LEU A 154 6.63 6.75 -14.77
N ASP A 155 7.79 6.09 -14.83
CA ASP A 155 8.09 5.10 -15.88
C ASP A 155 7.21 3.86 -15.77
N ASP A 156 6.95 3.44 -14.53
CA ASP A 156 6.08 2.32 -14.25
C ASP A 156 4.65 2.65 -14.68
N TRP A 157 4.20 3.88 -14.40
CA TRP A 157 2.92 4.40 -14.88
C TRP A 157 2.87 4.49 -16.40
N LEU A 158 3.86 5.08 -17.07
CA LEU A 158 3.84 5.26 -18.53
C LEU A 158 3.81 3.91 -19.25
N TYR A 159 4.55 2.92 -18.76
CA TYR A 159 4.46 1.55 -19.28
C TYR A 159 3.09 0.94 -19.01
N PHE A 160 2.59 0.97 -17.77
CA PHE A 160 1.27 0.43 -17.43
C PHE A 160 0.16 1.06 -18.28
N ARG A 161 0.17 2.40 -18.37
CA ARG A 161 -0.73 3.20 -19.18
C ARG A 161 -0.68 2.81 -20.65
N SER A 162 0.50 2.48 -21.19
CA SER A 162 0.65 2.05 -22.59
C SER A 162 -0.03 0.71 -22.90
N LEU A 163 -0.33 -0.09 -21.87
CA LEU A 163 -1.05 -1.36 -21.98
C LEU A 163 -2.58 -1.18 -21.97
N LEU A 164 -3.06 0.04 -21.74
CA LEU A 164 -4.48 0.38 -21.62
C LEU A 164 -4.88 1.41 -22.68
N PRO A 165 -6.07 1.27 -23.29
CA PRO A 165 -6.64 2.37 -24.05
C PRO A 165 -6.96 3.57 -23.12
N GLU A 166 -6.94 4.79 -23.66
CA GLU A 166 -7.01 6.04 -22.88
C GLU A 166 -8.26 6.15 -22.00
N ASP A 167 -9.41 5.71 -22.51
CA ASP A 167 -10.68 5.71 -21.79
C ASP A 167 -10.70 4.76 -20.58
N ARG A 168 -9.75 3.83 -20.49
CA ARG A 168 -9.56 2.88 -19.38
C ARG A 168 -8.51 3.33 -18.38
N TRP A 169 -7.83 4.47 -18.57
CA TRP A 169 -6.87 4.98 -17.57
C TRP A 169 -7.52 5.27 -16.21
N ARG A 170 -8.81 5.63 -16.22
CA ARG A 170 -9.62 5.83 -14.99
C ARG A 170 -9.85 4.55 -14.17
N ASP A 171 -9.61 3.38 -14.77
CA ASP A 171 -9.71 2.08 -14.10
C ASP A 171 -8.37 1.63 -13.52
N ALA A 172 -7.28 2.31 -13.85
CA ALA A 172 -5.95 1.97 -13.38
C ALA A 172 -5.71 2.56 -11.98
N LYS A 173 -5.15 1.74 -11.10
CA LYS A 173 -4.73 2.13 -9.75
C LYS A 173 -3.24 1.88 -9.54
N MET A 174 -2.55 2.86 -8.98
CA MET A 174 -1.18 2.69 -8.46
C MET A 174 -1.17 2.84 -6.94
N THR A 175 -0.29 2.09 -6.29
CA THR A 175 -0.05 2.24 -4.85
C THR A 175 1.27 2.97 -4.60
N VAL A 176 1.31 3.78 -3.55
CA VAL A 176 2.49 4.55 -3.11
C VAL A 176 2.70 4.33 -1.61
N PRO A 177 3.94 4.42 -1.11
CA PRO A 177 4.21 4.22 0.32
C PRO A 177 3.74 5.41 1.17
N PRO A 178 3.74 5.28 2.50
CA PRO A 178 3.45 6.40 3.38
C PRO A 178 4.68 7.29 3.51
N PRO A 179 4.52 8.60 3.80
CA PRO A 179 5.65 9.51 3.97
C PRO A 179 6.61 9.03 5.07
N GLY A 180 6.06 8.60 6.20
CA GLY A 180 6.79 8.32 7.43
C GLY A 180 7.19 6.86 7.64
N TRP A 181 7.34 6.05 6.58
CA TRP A 181 7.60 4.60 6.70
C TRP A 181 8.76 4.29 7.65
N TRP A 182 9.95 4.85 7.41
CA TRP A 182 11.15 4.57 8.21
C TRP A 182 11.17 5.28 9.56
N HIS A 183 10.51 6.44 9.68
CA HIS A 183 10.59 7.31 10.84
C HIS A 183 10.21 6.63 12.17
N ILE A 184 9.07 5.92 12.22
CA ILE A 184 8.60 5.30 13.47
C ILE A 184 9.38 4.04 13.85
N GLN A 185 10.01 3.38 12.88
CA GLN A 185 10.65 2.06 13.05
C GLN A 185 12.04 2.15 13.68
N LEU A 186 12.69 3.31 13.54
CA LEU A 186 14.06 3.58 13.99
C LEU A 186 14.06 4.23 15.37
N LYS A 187 15.08 3.91 16.19
CA LYS A 187 15.30 4.59 17.48
C LYS A 187 15.70 6.05 17.29
N GLN A 188 16.53 6.31 16.28
CA GLN A 188 16.97 7.65 15.89
C GLN A 188 16.77 7.79 14.36
N PRO A 189 15.61 8.31 13.92
CA PRO A 189 15.29 8.37 12.49
C PRO A 189 16.09 9.42 11.71
N PHE A 190 16.70 10.40 12.40
CA PHE A 190 17.51 11.45 11.80
C PHE A 190 18.43 12.12 12.83
N ASP A 191 19.44 12.83 12.34
CA ASP A 191 20.28 13.72 13.13
C ASP A 191 19.56 15.06 13.39
N ARG A 192 19.54 15.51 14.66
CA ARG A 192 18.90 16.77 15.07
C ARG A 192 19.60 18.01 14.48
N ASP A 193 20.83 17.88 14.00
CA ASP A 193 21.52 18.93 13.25
C ASP A 193 20.99 19.07 11.81
N LEU A 194 20.38 18.02 11.24
CA LEU A 194 19.73 18.07 9.93
C LEU A 194 18.29 18.59 10.03
N TYR A 195 17.53 18.12 11.03
CA TYR A 195 16.14 18.51 11.24
C TYR A 195 15.89 18.83 12.71
N GLU A 196 15.28 19.98 12.97
CA GLU A 196 14.95 20.41 14.34
C GLU A 196 13.89 19.52 15.01
N SER A 197 12.95 18.97 14.22
CA SER A 197 11.80 18.23 14.73
C SER A 197 11.34 17.12 13.78
N ASP A 198 10.57 16.18 14.33
CA ASP A 198 9.97 15.08 13.56
C ASP A 198 8.96 15.66 12.53
N GLU A 199 8.24 16.72 12.90
CA GLU A 199 7.35 17.47 12.00
C GLU A 199 8.10 18.06 10.80
N ALA A 200 9.34 18.53 10.99
CA ALA A 200 10.12 19.14 9.92
C ALA A 200 10.52 18.10 8.85
N LEU A 201 11.01 16.92 9.28
CA LEU A 201 11.32 15.82 8.37
C LEU A 201 10.06 15.30 7.67
N LEU A 202 8.99 15.03 8.43
CA LEU A 202 7.76 14.48 7.87
C LEU A 202 7.09 15.46 6.89
N ARG A 203 7.22 16.78 7.09
CA ARG A 203 6.73 17.78 6.12
C ARG A 203 7.41 17.64 4.77
N ASP A 204 8.72 17.43 4.74
CA ASP A 204 9.48 17.25 3.50
C ASP A 204 9.14 15.93 2.81
N LEU A 205 9.04 14.84 3.57
CA LEU A 205 8.63 13.52 3.04
C LEU A 205 7.19 13.57 2.49
N SER A 206 6.27 14.24 3.18
CA SER A 206 4.90 14.45 2.70
C SER A 206 4.86 15.31 1.45
N ALA A 207 5.68 16.36 1.35
CA ALA A 207 5.77 17.18 0.14
C ALA A 207 6.33 16.39 -1.05
N ALA A 208 7.31 15.51 -0.83
CA ALA A 208 7.83 14.60 -1.84
C ALA A 208 6.76 13.62 -2.33
N LEU A 209 6.01 12.99 -1.41
CA LEU A 209 4.90 12.10 -1.79
C LEU A 209 3.80 12.84 -2.56
N ARG A 210 3.45 14.05 -2.15
CA ARG A 210 2.49 14.90 -2.87
C ARG A 210 2.95 15.20 -4.30
N LYS A 211 4.24 15.53 -4.48
CA LYS A 211 4.83 15.77 -5.81
C LYS A 211 4.78 14.52 -6.68
N GLU A 212 5.04 13.33 -6.12
CA GLU A 212 4.90 12.06 -6.84
C GLU A 212 3.45 11.86 -7.32
N ILE A 213 2.47 12.00 -6.42
CA ILE A 213 1.04 11.84 -6.73
C ILE A 213 0.59 12.81 -7.84
N LEU A 214 0.98 14.09 -7.74
CA LEU A 214 0.67 15.10 -8.75
C LEU A 214 1.33 14.77 -10.10
N THR A 215 2.58 14.31 -10.10
CA THR A 215 3.28 13.91 -11.33
C THR A 215 2.54 12.79 -12.05
N LEU A 216 2.08 11.77 -11.32
CA LEU A 216 1.29 10.67 -11.89
C LEU A 216 -0.07 11.15 -12.41
N TYR A 217 -0.74 12.05 -11.67
CA TYR A 217 -2.01 12.65 -12.08
C TYR A 217 -1.91 13.45 -13.38
N GLU A 218 -0.87 14.28 -13.51
CA GLU A 218 -0.58 15.09 -14.72
C GLU A 218 -0.39 14.20 -15.95
N HIS A 219 0.03 12.95 -15.75
CA HIS A 219 0.18 11.94 -16.80
C HIS A 219 -1.03 11.01 -16.94
N GLY A 220 -2.19 11.37 -16.37
CA GLY A 220 -3.48 10.74 -16.61
C GLY A 220 -3.95 9.75 -15.54
N LEU A 221 -3.16 9.49 -14.49
CA LEU A 221 -3.61 8.61 -13.40
C LEU A 221 -4.77 9.27 -12.63
N ARG A 222 -5.77 8.47 -12.21
CA ARG A 222 -6.95 8.97 -11.47
C ARG A 222 -7.25 8.23 -10.18
N VAL A 223 -6.53 7.15 -9.88
CA VAL A 223 -6.71 6.38 -8.65
C VAL A 223 -5.34 6.08 -8.04
N VAL A 224 -5.13 6.57 -6.81
CA VAL A 224 -3.93 6.33 -6.01
C VAL A 224 -4.32 5.77 -4.65
N GLN A 225 -3.56 4.79 -4.18
CA GLN A 225 -3.69 4.26 -2.83
C GLN A 225 -2.39 4.47 -2.07
N VAL A 226 -2.46 5.10 -0.89
CA VAL A 226 -1.34 5.20 0.03
C VAL A 226 -1.38 4.00 0.96
N ASP A 227 -0.36 3.15 0.92
CA ASP A 227 -0.28 1.96 1.76
C ASP A 227 0.45 2.29 3.07
N ASP A 228 -0.26 2.45 4.20
CA ASP A 228 0.37 2.68 5.50
C ASP A 228 0.01 1.61 6.54
N PRO A 229 0.80 0.53 6.65
CA PRO A 229 0.63 -0.43 7.72
C PRO A 229 0.95 0.14 9.11
N ASN A 230 1.74 1.23 9.22
CA ASN A 230 2.12 1.81 10.51
C ASN A 230 0.91 2.31 11.29
N LEU A 231 -0.12 2.80 10.59
CA LEU A 231 -1.34 3.26 11.23
C LEU A 231 -2.06 2.12 11.98
N SER A 232 -1.98 0.87 11.50
CA SER A 232 -2.58 -0.27 12.20
C SER A 232 -1.86 -0.62 13.51
N PHE A 233 -0.57 -0.25 13.62
CA PHE A 233 0.26 -0.61 14.77
C PHE A 233 -0.09 0.18 16.01
N PHE A 234 -0.77 1.33 15.87
CA PHE A 234 -1.39 2.04 16.99
C PHE A 234 -2.52 1.25 17.66
N CYS A 235 -2.94 0.12 17.10
CA CYS A 235 -3.87 -0.83 17.72
C CYS A 235 -3.19 -2.08 18.30
N ASP A 236 -1.87 -2.25 18.11
CA ASP A 236 -1.14 -3.42 18.56
C ASP A 236 -0.76 -3.29 20.05
N GLU A 237 -1.32 -4.15 20.90
CA GLU A 237 -1.17 -4.05 22.36
C GLU A 237 0.29 -4.17 22.83
N GLU A 238 1.10 -5.01 22.18
CA GLU A 238 2.53 -5.14 22.51
C GLU A 238 3.31 -3.85 22.18
N TRP A 239 3.03 -3.24 21.03
CA TRP A 239 3.62 -1.95 20.68
C TRP A 239 3.13 -0.82 21.60
N ILE A 240 1.84 -0.84 21.96
CA ILE A 240 1.28 0.11 22.92
C ILE A 240 1.99 0.00 24.27
N GLN A 241 2.17 -1.20 24.79
CA GLN A 241 2.88 -1.42 26.04
C GLN A 241 4.34 -0.97 25.95
N THR A 242 5.03 -1.27 24.84
CA THR A 242 6.41 -0.79 24.60
C THR A 242 6.48 0.74 24.67
N CYS A 243 5.54 1.45 24.02
CA CYS A 243 5.49 2.90 24.07
C CYS A 243 5.22 3.43 25.48
N GLN A 244 4.34 2.79 26.25
CA GLN A 244 4.08 3.18 27.63
C GLN A 244 5.32 3.02 28.51
N ASP A 245 6.04 1.91 28.37
CA ASP A 245 7.27 1.63 29.12
C ASP A 245 8.40 2.60 28.77
N GLU A 246 8.47 3.03 27.50
CA GLU A 246 9.43 4.02 27.00
C GLU A 246 8.99 5.49 27.21
N GLY A 247 7.79 5.73 27.75
CA GLY A 247 7.25 7.08 27.97
C GLY A 247 6.89 7.83 26.68
N VAL A 248 6.61 7.11 25.60
CA VAL A 248 6.18 7.67 24.30
C VAL A 248 4.71 8.06 24.36
N ASP A 249 4.41 9.33 24.06
CA ASP A 249 3.04 9.82 23.88
C ASP A 249 2.47 9.34 22.52
N LEU A 250 1.71 8.24 22.57
CA LEU A 250 1.08 7.64 21.40
C LEU A 250 0.02 8.53 20.74
N ASP A 251 -0.68 9.37 21.51
CA ASP A 251 -1.73 10.23 20.96
C ASP A 251 -1.09 11.38 20.17
N ARG A 252 -0.02 11.98 20.72
CA ARG A 252 0.79 12.96 20.00
C ARG A 252 1.46 12.37 18.77
N LEU A 253 1.99 11.15 18.87
CA LEU A 253 2.58 10.45 17.73
C LEU A 253 1.54 10.16 16.65
N LEU A 254 0.34 9.73 17.00
CA LEU A 254 -0.73 9.53 16.02
C LEU A 254 -1.18 10.84 15.37
N GLU A 255 -1.26 11.94 16.13
CA GLU A 255 -1.54 13.28 15.57
C GLU A 255 -0.49 13.71 14.54
N LEU A 256 0.79 13.45 14.83
CA LEU A 256 1.90 13.72 13.91
C LEU A 256 1.73 12.95 12.58
N TYR A 257 1.38 11.67 12.65
CA TYR A 257 1.17 10.84 11.45
C TYR A 257 -0.08 11.26 10.67
N VAL A 258 -1.19 11.57 11.34
CA VAL A 258 -2.40 12.13 10.69
C VAL A 258 -2.06 13.43 9.95
N ARG A 259 -1.28 14.32 10.56
CA ARG A 259 -0.83 15.56 9.93
C ARG A 259 0.06 15.27 8.71
N SER A 260 1.03 14.37 8.83
CA SER A 260 1.90 13.98 7.71
C SER A 260 1.09 13.44 6.52
N HIS A 261 0.08 12.61 6.77
CA HIS A 261 -0.81 12.14 5.71
C HIS A 261 -1.62 13.28 5.07
N ASN A 262 -2.19 14.18 5.89
CA ASN A 262 -2.93 15.33 5.37
C ASN A 262 -2.07 16.23 4.50
N ASP A 263 -0.83 16.50 4.94
CA ASP A 263 0.14 17.27 4.16
C ASP A 263 0.46 16.58 2.83
N ALA A 264 0.53 15.24 2.79
CA ALA A 264 0.84 14.49 1.58
C ALA A 264 -0.28 14.51 0.53
N ILE A 265 -1.52 14.79 0.93
CA ILE A 265 -2.70 14.79 0.04
C ILE A 265 -3.42 16.14 -0.03
N THR A 266 -2.84 17.20 0.53
CA THR A 266 -3.40 18.55 0.45
C THR A 266 -3.35 19.08 -1.00
N ASP A 267 -4.32 19.92 -1.36
CA ASP A 267 -4.41 20.60 -2.66
C ASP A 267 -4.35 19.67 -3.89
N LEU A 268 -4.74 18.39 -3.73
CA LEU A 268 -4.85 17.46 -4.85
C LEU A 268 -6.10 17.75 -5.71
N PRO A 269 -6.05 17.48 -7.03
CA PRO A 269 -7.17 17.70 -7.94
C PRO A 269 -8.44 16.96 -7.53
N PRO A 270 -9.64 17.56 -7.69
CA PRO A 270 -10.89 17.00 -7.18
C PRO A 270 -11.36 15.74 -7.91
N ASP A 271 -10.85 15.47 -9.13
CA ASP A 271 -11.14 14.26 -9.91
C ASP A 271 -10.12 13.12 -9.65
N LEU A 272 -9.13 13.34 -8.78
CA LEU A 272 -8.19 12.31 -8.33
C LEU A 272 -8.76 11.59 -7.09
N HIS A 273 -8.95 10.28 -7.20
CA HIS A 273 -9.32 9.45 -6.05
C HIS A 273 -8.05 9.02 -5.31
N VAL A 274 -7.90 9.48 -4.07
CA VAL A 274 -6.82 9.02 -3.17
C VAL A 274 -7.42 8.32 -1.95
N GLY A 275 -7.06 7.05 -1.77
CA GLY A 275 -7.40 6.26 -0.59
C GLY A 275 -6.18 5.92 0.24
N VAL A 276 -6.42 5.44 1.47
CA VAL A 276 -5.38 4.90 2.35
C VAL A 276 -5.69 3.44 2.70
N HIS A 277 -4.72 2.56 2.48
CA HIS A 277 -4.79 1.18 2.93
C HIS A 277 -4.05 1.01 4.24
N ILE A 278 -4.78 0.54 5.26
CA ILE A 278 -4.26 0.36 6.62
C ILE A 278 -4.15 -1.14 6.87
N CYS A 279 -3.05 -1.71 6.38
CA CYS A 279 -2.76 -3.14 6.44
C CYS A 279 -2.27 -3.57 7.83
N ARG A 280 -2.59 -4.79 8.28
CA ARG A 280 -2.00 -5.42 9.47
C ARG A 280 -0.80 -6.33 9.14
N GLY A 281 -0.20 -6.13 7.98
CA GLY A 281 0.89 -6.91 7.43
C GLY A 281 0.48 -8.24 6.82
N ASN A 282 1.20 -8.64 5.77
CA ASN A 282 1.10 -9.93 5.12
C ASN A 282 2.52 -10.45 4.85
N PHE A 283 3.20 -10.90 5.91
CA PHE A 283 4.52 -11.51 5.82
C PHE A 283 4.42 -12.91 5.21
N PRO A 284 5.54 -13.47 4.66
CA PRO A 284 5.55 -14.78 4.03
C PRO A 284 4.87 -15.85 4.90
N ASN A 285 4.11 -16.75 4.27
CA ASN A 285 3.26 -17.74 4.93
C ASN A 285 2.07 -17.15 5.72
N GLY A 286 1.57 -15.98 5.31
CA GLY A 286 0.36 -15.37 5.88
C GLY A 286 0.54 -14.83 7.31
N VAL A 287 1.79 -14.56 7.73
CA VAL A 287 2.08 -14.01 9.06
C VAL A 287 1.58 -12.57 9.12
N GLY A 288 0.65 -12.29 10.03
CA GLY A 288 0.23 -10.92 10.33
C GLY A 288 1.24 -10.21 11.24
N LEU A 289 1.39 -8.91 11.07
CA LEU A 289 2.26 -8.05 11.87
C LEU A 289 1.53 -7.41 13.05
N ALA A 290 0.24 -7.12 12.90
CA ALA A 290 -0.57 -6.49 13.93
C ALA A 290 -1.86 -7.26 14.18
N SER A 291 -2.45 -7.07 15.36
CA SER A 291 -3.77 -7.58 15.74
C SER A 291 -4.54 -6.52 16.52
N GLY A 292 -5.86 -6.69 16.64
CA GLY A 292 -6.71 -5.77 17.40
C GLY A 292 -7.62 -4.91 16.53
N SER A 293 -8.73 -4.47 17.12
CA SER A 293 -9.76 -3.64 16.49
C SER A 293 -9.21 -2.26 16.12
N TYR A 294 -9.69 -1.67 15.02
CA TYR A 294 -9.38 -0.28 14.68
C TYR A 294 -10.00 0.74 15.67
N GLU A 295 -10.82 0.30 16.63
CA GLU A 295 -11.63 1.19 17.48
C GLU A 295 -10.82 2.30 18.15
N ARG A 296 -9.59 2.00 18.61
CA ARG A 296 -8.69 2.96 19.25
C ARG A 296 -8.38 4.17 18.38
N ILE A 297 -8.19 3.96 17.08
CA ILE A 297 -7.76 5.00 16.14
C ILE A 297 -8.87 5.47 15.21
N ALA A 298 -9.96 4.72 15.07
CA ALA A 298 -10.97 4.93 14.04
C ALA A 298 -11.63 6.31 14.09
N ARG A 299 -11.96 6.83 15.27
CA ARG A 299 -12.53 8.18 15.39
C ARG A 299 -11.57 9.22 14.82
N LYS A 300 -10.31 9.21 15.25
CA LYS A 300 -9.29 10.15 14.78
C LYS A 300 -9.00 9.97 13.30
N LEU A 301 -8.75 8.74 12.84
CA LEU A 301 -8.46 8.48 11.43
C LEU A 301 -9.61 8.90 10.51
N PHE A 302 -10.85 8.52 10.82
CA PHE A 302 -11.98 8.85 9.95
C PHE A 302 -12.34 10.34 9.99
N ASN A 303 -12.12 11.05 11.09
CA ASN A 303 -12.57 12.45 11.21
C ASN A 303 -11.47 13.48 10.99
N GLU A 304 -10.20 13.12 11.22
CA GLU A 304 -9.08 14.07 11.18
C GLU A 304 -8.14 13.85 9.99
N THR A 305 -8.19 12.70 9.31
CA THR A 305 -7.51 12.57 8.02
C THR A 305 -8.35 13.18 6.90
N ALA A 306 -7.69 13.70 5.86
CA ALA A 306 -8.35 14.25 4.68
C ALA A 306 -8.78 13.17 3.67
N TYR A 307 -8.36 11.91 3.85
CA TYR A 307 -8.79 10.80 3.00
C TYR A 307 -10.30 10.63 2.99
N LYS A 308 -10.83 10.34 1.80
CA LYS A 308 -12.24 10.02 1.57
C LYS A 308 -12.51 8.53 1.40
N LEU A 309 -11.46 7.73 1.20
CA LEU A 309 -11.55 6.29 0.97
C LEU A 309 -10.54 5.55 1.85
N PHE A 310 -10.99 4.53 2.57
CA PHE A 310 -10.15 3.67 3.41
C PHE A 310 -10.24 2.21 2.96
N TYR A 311 -9.12 1.51 2.90
CA TYR A 311 -9.05 0.08 2.65
C TYR A 311 -8.66 -0.63 3.94
N LEU A 312 -9.62 -1.35 4.55
CA LEU A 312 -9.49 -1.90 5.90
C LEU A 312 -9.64 -3.42 5.92
N GLU A 313 -8.78 -4.10 6.68
CA GLU A 313 -8.82 -5.56 6.84
C GLU A 313 -9.90 -5.98 7.84
N PHE A 314 -10.77 -6.90 7.41
CA PHE A 314 -11.82 -7.54 8.21
C PHE A 314 -11.96 -9.03 7.88
N ASP A 315 -10.96 -9.73 7.36
CA ASP A 315 -11.10 -11.13 6.92
C ASP A 315 -11.30 -12.13 8.07
N SER A 316 -10.72 -11.86 9.23
CA SER A 316 -10.62 -12.81 10.34
C SER A 316 -11.05 -12.19 11.67
N PRO A 317 -11.47 -12.99 12.69
CA PRO A 317 -11.74 -12.48 14.04
C PRO A 317 -10.56 -11.69 14.64
N ARG A 318 -9.32 -12.03 14.25
CA ARG A 318 -8.09 -11.34 14.65
C ARG A 318 -8.02 -9.89 14.15
N ALA A 319 -8.66 -9.60 13.00
CA ALA A 319 -8.76 -8.26 12.44
C ALA A 319 -9.79 -7.38 13.18
N GLY A 320 -10.56 -7.95 14.12
CA GLY A 320 -11.62 -7.29 14.86
C GLY A 320 -12.98 -7.39 14.17
N ASP A 321 -13.93 -6.60 14.66
CA ASP A 321 -15.29 -6.51 14.13
C ASP A 321 -15.53 -5.17 13.40
N PHE A 322 -16.75 -4.95 12.92
CA PHE A 322 -17.13 -3.73 12.22
C PHE A 322 -17.44 -2.54 13.14
N THR A 323 -17.40 -2.70 14.47
CA THR A 323 -17.71 -1.64 15.46
C THR A 323 -17.01 -0.30 15.19
N PRO A 324 -15.73 -0.25 14.74
CA PRO A 324 -15.07 1.01 14.45
C PRO A 324 -15.76 1.86 13.36
N LEU A 325 -16.51 1.23 12.45
CA LEU A 325 -17.20 1.88 11.34
C LEU A 325 -18.33 2.82 11.79
N LYS A 326 -18.79 2.73 13.05
CA LYS A 326 -19.78 3.67 13.62
C LYS A 326 -19.28 5.12 13.62
N TYR A 327 -17.96 5.33 13.50
CA TYR A 327 -17.35 6.65 13.44
C TYR A 327 -17.14 7.20 12.03
N LEU A 328 -17.53 6.46 10.99
CA LEU A 328 -17.32 6.83 9.58
C LEU A 328 -18.26 7.98 9.17
N PRO A 329 -17.73 9.15 8.76
CA PRO A 329 -18.54 10.24 8.24
C PRO A 329 -19.29 9.86 6.95
N ALA A 330 -20.47 10.45 6.75
CA ALA A 330 -21.33 10.20 5.59
C ALA A 330 -20.67 10.48 4.24
N ASP A 331 -19.72 11.41 4.18
CA ASP A 331 -19.00 11.79 2.96
C ASP A 331 -17.76 10.93 2.67
N LYS A 332 -17.47 9.92 3.50
CA LYS A 332 -16.34 9.00 3.36
C LYS A 332 -16.78 7.57 3.10
N ALA A 333 -15.89 6.76 2.55
CA ALA A 333 -16.17 5.39 2.20
C ALA A 333 -15.07 4.42 2.66
N VAL A 334 -15.45 3.15 2.80
CA VAL A 334 -14.59 2.05 3.21
C VAL A 334 -14.72 0.91 2.20
N VAL A 335 -13.58 0.45 1.70
CA VAL A 335 -13.46 -0.84 1.02
C VAL A 335 -13.20 -1.90 2.08
N LEU A 336 -14.17 -2.81 2.23
CA LEU A 336 -14.15 -3.87 3.23
C LEU A 336 -13.31 -5.04 2.71
N GLY A 337 -12.13 -5.23 3.31
CA GLY A 337 -11.24 -6.33 3.06
C GLY A 337 -11.74 -7.63 3.72
N VAL A 338 -12.72 -8.29 3.10
CA VAL A 338 -13.44 -9.45 3.68
C VAL A 338 -12.99 -10.80 3.13
N VAL A 339 -12.26 -10.82 2.01
CA VAL A 339 -11.69 -12.05 1.42
C VAL A 339 -10.22 -12.17 1.85
N THR A 340 -9.83 -13.28 2.46
CA THR A 340 -8.46 -13.49 2.91
C THR A 340 -7.51 -13.78 1.75
N THR A 341 -6.33 -13.18 1.79
CA THR A 341 -5.19 -13.54 0.92
C THR A 341 -4.14 -14.38 1.64
N LYS A 342 -4.38 -14.72 2.92
CA LYS A 342 -3.43 -15.41 3.81
C LYS A 342 -3.56 -16.93 3.73
N SER A 343 -4.69 -17.46 3.26
CA SER A 343 -4.92 -18.89 3.06
C SER A 343 -5.62 -19.18 1.73
N ALA A 344 -5.41 -20.40 1.23
CA ALA A 344 -6.00 -20.92 -0.01
C ALA A 344 -7.52 -21.17 0.05
N GLU A 345 -8.09 -21.32 1.24
CA GLU A 345 -9.49 -21.69 1.42
C GLU A 345 -10.41 -20.62 0.84
N MET A 346 -11.37 -21.06 0.02
CA MET A 346 -12.37 -20.17 -0.57
C MET A 346 -13.45 -19.87 0.46
N GLU A 347 -13.78 -18.60 0.62
CA GLU A 347 -14.84 -18.12 1.50
C GLU A 347 -16.22 -18.43 0.92
N ASP A 348 -17.20 -18.61 1.80
CA ASP A 348 -18.60 -18.77 1.42
C ASP A 348 -19.22 -17.42 1.01
N LEU A 349 -19.88 -17.39 -0.15
CA LEU A 349 -20.42 -16.16 -0.73
C LEU A 349 -21.57 -15.57 0.11
N ASP A 350 -22.43 -16.41 0.68
CA ASP A 350 -23.56 -15.93 1.49
C ASP A 350 -23.07 -15.43 2.86
N GLU A 351 -22.06 -16.07 3.44
CA GLU A 351 -21.38 -15.55 4.63
C GLU A 351 -20.79 -14.15 4.35
N LEU A 352 -20.05 -13.99 3.25
CA LEU A 352 -19.48 -12.70 2.88
C LEU A 352 -20.54 -11.61 2.71
N LYS A 353 -21.67 -11.91 2.06
CA LYS A 353 -22.80 -10.97 1.92
C LYS A 353 -23.35 -10.53 3.28
N ASN A 354 -23.57 -11.48 4.17
CA ASN A 354 -24.05 -11.20 5.52
C ASN A 354 -23.09 -10.28 6.28
N ARG A 355 -21.78 -10.49 6.12
CA ARG A 355 -20.75 -9.63 6.73
C ARG A 355 -20.79 -8.20 6.17
N VAL A 356 -20.97 -8.03 4.86
CA VAL A 356 -21.12 -6.69 4.26
C VAL A 356 -22.39 -6.00 4.76
N TYR A 357 -23.51 -6.72 4.93
CA TYR A 357 -24.73 -6.17 5.51
C TYR A 357 -24.58 -5.77 6.97
N GLN A 358 -23.83 -6.54 7.77
CA GLN A 358 -23.50 -6.16 9.14
C GLN A 358 -22.68 -4.87 9.18
N ALA A 359 -21.67 -4.72 8.31
CA ALA A 359 -20.90 -3.49 8.22
C ALA A 359 -21.78 -2.29 7.83
N ALA A 360 -22.71 -2.48 6.89
CA ALA A 360 -23.66 -1.46 6.47
C ALA A 360 -24.59 -1.01 7.60
N ASP A 361 -25.08 -1.95 8.42
CA ASP A 361 -25.89 -1.62 9.60
C ASP A 361 -25.11 -0.75 10.60
N VAL A 362 -23.86 -1.12 10.90
CA VAL A 362 -23.02 -0.36 11.83
C VAL A 362 -22.74 1.07 11.32
N VAL A 363 -22.49 1.22 10.02
CA VAL A 363 -22.31 2.54 9.38
C VAL A 363 -23.59 3.35 9.46
N ALA A 364 -24.73 2.76 9.10
CA ALA A 364 -26.03 3.44 9.12
C ALA A 364 -26.41 3.90 10.54
N GLU A 365 -26.26 3.02 11.52
CA GLU A 365 -26.50 3.33 12.93
C GLU A 365 -25.58 4.46 13.42
N GLY A 366 -24.27 4.37 13.14
CA GLY A 366 -23.29 5.35 13.56
C GLY A 366 -23.51 6.75 12.97
N GLN A 367 -24.00 6.82 11.73
CA GLN A 367 -24.30 8.10 11.06
C GLN A 367 -25.67 8.69 11.47
N GLY A 368 -26.58 7.84 11.98
CA GLY A 368 -27.87 8.26 12.53
C GLY A 368 -28.79 8.94 11.52
N ASN A 369 -29.68 9.80 12.01
CA ASN A 369 -30.62 10.61 11.20
C ASN A 369 -31.50 9.81 10.24
N GLY A 370 -31.87 8.58 10.60
CA GLY A 370 -32.75 7.73 9.80
C GLY A 370 -32.08 7.10 8.57
N ARG A 371 -30.75 7.15 8.48
CA ARG A 371 -29.99 6.48 7.42
C ARG A 371 -30.21 4.97 7.47
N THR A 372 -30.43 4.35 6.31
CA THR A 372 -30.70 2.91 6.23
C THR A 372 -29.45 2.12 5.84
N ARG A 373 -29.53 0.79 5.95
CA ARG A 373 -28.52 -0.13 5.43
C ARG A 373 -28.26 0.13 3.94
N GLU A 374 -29.31 0.34 3.16
CA GLU A 374 -29.23 0.59 1.71
C GLU A 374 -28.51 1.90 1.40
N ASP A 375 -28.71 2.95 2.21
CA ASP A 375 -27.95 4.20 2.08
C ASP A 375 -26.46 3.98 2.36
N ALA A 376 -26.11 3.23 3.42
CA ALA A 376 -24.73 2.91 3.73
C ALA A 376 -24.06 2.05 2.65
N LEU A 377 -24.76 1.04 2.13
CA LEU A 377 -24.30 0.24 1.00
C LEU A 377 -24.07 1.12 -0.25
N ARG A 378 -25.01 2.02 -0.56
CA ARG A 378 -24.89 2.91 -1.73
C ARG A 378 -23.77 3.92 -1.57
N ASP A 379 -23.61 4.56 -0.43
CA ASP A 379 -22.76 5.74 -0.33
C ASP A 379 -21.36 5.47 0.25
N ASN A 380 -21.22 4.39 1.04
CA ASN A 380 -20.06 4.24 1.93
C ASN A 380 -19.27 2.95 1.72
N LEU A 381 -19.80 1.91 1.06
CA LEU A 381 -19.18 0.57 1.09
C LEU A 381 -18.82 0.00 -0.28
N ALA A 382 -17.70 -0.73 -0.30
CA ALA A 382 -17.22 -1.60 -1.36
C ALA A 382 -16.53 -2.82 -0.73
N VAL A 383 -16.11 -3.78 -1.54
CA VAL A 383 -15.45 -5.02 -1.09
C VAL A 383 -14.13 -5.27 -1.80
N SER A 384 -13.18 -5.88 -1.11
CA SER A 384 -11.90 -6.33 -1.67
C SER A 384 -11.38 -7.56 -0.93
N PRO A 385 -10.28 -8.16 -1.41
CA PRO A 385 -9.40 -8.91 -0.54
C PRO A 385 -8.86 -8.02 0.59
N GLN A 386 -8.46 -8.63 1.69
CA GLN A 386 -8.00 -7.95 2.90
C GLN A 386 -6.70 -7.15 2.70
N CYS A 387 -5.77 -7.70 1.92
CA CYS A 387 -4.49 -7.11 1.56
C CYS A 387 -4.19 -7.53 0.11
N GLY A 388 -3.05 -7.11 -0.44
CA GLY A 388 -2.51 -7.72 -1.66
C GLY A 388 -2.11 -9.18 -1.46
N PHE A 389 -1.89 -9.88 -2.56
CA PHE A 389 -1.50 -11.28 -2.57
C PHE A 389 0.02 -11.51 -2.46
N ALA A 390 0.85 -10.47 -2.58
CA ALA A 390 2.32 -10.59 -2.51
C ALA A 390 3.01 -9.28 -2.03
N SER A 391 2.93 -8.99 -0.73
CA SER A 391 3.48 -7.77 -0.13
C SER A 391 5.02 -7.71 -0.11
N ASP A 392 5.69 -8.84 -0.29
CA ASP A 392 7.14 -8.97 -0.49
C ASP A 392 7.43 -9.89 -1.68
N HIS A 393 8.65 -9.84 -2.22
CA HIS A 393 9.12 -10.69 -3.32
C HIS A 393 9.04 -12.19 -3.01
N SER A 394 8.97 -12.57 -1.72
CA SER A 394 8.96 -13.94 -1.23
C SER A 394 7.55 -14.45 -0.88
N GLU A 395 6.85 -14.97 -1.89
CA GLU A 395 5.65 -15.84 -1.82
C GLU A 395 4.39 -15.32 -1.07
N GLY A 396 3.25 -15.96 -1.36
CA GLY A 396 1.91 -15.55 -0.91
C GLY A 396 1.44 -16.15 0.40
N GLY A 397 0.12 -16.08 0.63
CA GLY A 397 -0.54 -16.80 1.72
C GLY A 397 -0.32 -18.33 1.64
N VAL A 398 -0.58 -19.01 2.75
CA VAL A 398 -0.38 -20.47 2.89
C VAL A 398 -1.21 -21.22 1.84
N GLY A 399 -0.51 -21.94 0.95
CA GLY A 399 -1.11 -22.71 -0.13
C GLY A 399 -1.70 -21.86 -1.28
N MET A 400 -1.52 -20.54 -1.25
CA MET A 400 -2.06 -19.66 -2.29
C MET A 400 -1.33 -19.86 -3.61
N THR A 401 -2.08 -20.18 -4.66
CA THR A 401 -1.58 -20.27 -6.04
C THR A 401 -2.13 -19.13 -6.89
N ARG A 402 -1.59 -18.91 -8.08
CA ARG A 402 -2.13 -17.93 -9.04
C ARG A 402 -3.58 -18.22 -9.41
N ASP A 403 -3.94 -19.49 -9.60
CA ASP A 403 -5.31 -19.88 -9.92
C ASP A 403 -6.28 -19.57 -8.76
N LEU A 404 -5.84 -19.78 -7.51
CA LEU A 404 -6.62 -19.43 -6.32
C LEU A 404 -6.74 -17.92 -6.10
N MET A 405 -5.65 -17.17 -6.33
CA MET A 405 -5.70 -15.70 -6.32
C MET A 405 -6.76 -15.19 -7.29
N TRP A 406 -6.76 -15.72 -8.51
CA TRP A 406 -7.74 -15.37 -9.52
C TRP A 406 -9.17 -15.79 -9.13
N ALA A 407 -9.35 -17.00 -8.58
CA ALA A 407 -10.65 -17.45 -8.08
C ALA A 407 -11.19 -16.55 -6.95
N LYS A 408 -10.31 -16.04 -6.08
CA LYS A 408 -10.67 -15.08 -5.02
C LYS A 408 -11.04 -13.71 -5.57
N LEU A 409 -10.33 -13.21 -6.60
CA LEU A 409 -10.73 -11.98 -7.29
C LEU A 409 -12.07 -12.14 -8.01
N ASP A 410 -12.34 -13.29 -8.63
CA ASP A 410 -13.65 -13.60 -9.20
C ASP A 410 -14.74 -13.67 -8.11
N LEU A 411 -14.42 -14.17 -6.91
CA LEU A 411 -15.34 -14.20 -5.77
C LEU A 411 -15.70 -12.78 -5.33
N VAL A 412 -14.72 -11.87 -5.23
CA VAL A 412 -14.97 -10.45 -4.91
C VAL A 412 -15.87 -9.81 -5.98
N ASN A 413 -15.63 -10.09 -7.25
CA ASN A 413 -16.49 -9.65 -8.34
C ASN A 413 -17.92 -10.17 -8.16
N LYS A 414 -18.12 -11.48 -7.94
CA LYS A 414 -19.45 -12.07 -7.71
C LYS A 414 -20.17 -11.45 -6.52
N LEU A 415 -19.48 -11.31 -5.39
CA LEU A 415 -19.99 -10.66 -4.19
C LEU A 415 -20.48 -9.24 -4.49
N SER A 416 -19.67 -8.46 -5.21
CA SER A 416 -20.06 -7.09 -5.57
C SER A 416 -21.30 -7.03 -6.46
N GLN A 417 -21.49 -8.00 -7.37
CA GLN A 417 -22.64 -8.05 -8.28
C GLN A 417 -23.92 -8.45 -7.56
N GLU A 418 -23.85 -9.29 -6.53
CA GLU A 418 -25.03 -9.65 -5.73
C GLU A 418 -25.50 -8.50 -4.83
N ILE A 419 -24.58 -7.66 -4.35
CA ILE A 419 -24.90 -6.54 -3.45
C ILE A 419 -25.23 -5.27 -4.24
N TRP A 420 -24.50 -4.99 -5.33
CA TRP A 420 -24.67 -3.81 -6.18
C TRP A 420 -24.87 -4.20 -7.65
N PRO A 421 -26.03 -4.76 -8.04
CA PRO A 421 -26.26 -5.18 -9.42
C PRO A 421 -26.01 -4.05 -10.43
N GLY A 422 -25.14 -4.30 -11.41
CA GLY A 422 -24.89 -3.38 -12.52
C GLY A 422 -23.97 -2.19 -12.21
N TRP A 423 -23.26 -2.19 -11.07
CA TRP A 423 -22.37 -1.09 -10.69
C TRP A 423 -21.23 -0.81 -11.68
N ASP A 424 -20.86 -1.79 -12.50
CA ASP A 424 -19.75 -1.77 -13.45
C ASP A 424 -20.21 -1.75 -14.92
N GLN A 425 -21.49 -1.53 -15.22
CA GLN A 425 -22.02 -1.61 -16.60
C GLN A 425 -21.26 -0.71 -17.59
N ASP A 426 -20.84 0.49 -17.17
CA ASP A 426 -20.08 1.43 -17.99
C ASP A 426 -18.57 1.11 -18.10
N ARG A 427 -18.13 -0.01 -17.49
CA ARG A 427 -16.72 -0.46 -17.43
C ARG A 427 -16.50 -1.86 -18.03
N ARG A 428 -17.56 -2.50 -18.54
CA ARG A 428 -17.51 -3.84 -19.14
C ARG A 428 -17.17 -3.83 -20.63
#